data_AF-A0A944H751-F1
#
_entry.id   AF-A0A944H751-F1
#
_cell.length_a   1.000
_cell.length_b   1.000
_cell.length_c   1.000
_cell.angle_alpha   90.00
_cell.angle_beta   90.00
_cell.angle_gamma   90.00
#
_symmetry.space_group_name_H-M   'P 1'
#
loop_
_entity.id
_entity.type
_entity.pdbx_description
1 polymer ?
#
loop_
_entity_poly.entity_id
_entity_poly.type
_entity_poly.pdbx_seq_one_letter_code
_entity_poly.pdbx_strand_id
1 'polypeptide(L)'
;MIEIKRLPDGSHQCASELPAPVEAVKKPIPLKVRRMPEAFVVETMEGRMQGKAGDWLITGIDGEMYPCDADIFARSYELVDGESD
;
A
#
# COMPACT_ATOMS: atom_id res chain seq x y z
N MET A 1 -19.49 19.31 -3.26
CA MET A 1 -18.45 18.32 -3.60
C MET A 1 -17.15 19.09 -3.76
N ILE A 2 -16.12 18.79 -2.99
CA ILE A 2 -14.80 19.43 -3.14
C ILE A 2 -14.06 18.67 -4.24
N GLU A 3 -13.64 19.36 -5.30
CA GLU A 3 -12.80 18.77 -6.35
C GLU A 3 -11.32 19.07 -6.08
N ILE A 4 -10.49 18.02 -6.02
CA ILE A 4 -9.04 18.12 -5.92
C ILE A 4 -8.45 17.52 -7.19
N LYS A 5 -7.77 18.34 -8.00
CA LYS A 5 -7.17 17.95 -9.27
C LYS A 5 -5.66 17.93 -9.12
N ARG A 6 -5.03 16.78 -9.39
CA ARG A 6 -3.58 16.69 -9.49
C ARG A 6 -3.12 17.28 -10.83
N LEU A 7 -2.23 18.25 -10.78
CA LEU A 7 -1.64 18.92 -11.95
C LEU A 7 -0.44 18.10 -12.49
N PRO A 8 -0.03 18.30 -13.76
CA PRO A 8 1.08 17.55 -14.37
C PRO A 8 2.42 17.69 -13.65
N ASP A 9 2.63 18.80 -12.93
CA ASP A 9 3.82 19.05 -12.12
C ASP A 9 3.80 18.36 -10.74
N GLY A 10 2.73 17.62 -10.44
CA GLY A 10 2.54 16.90 -9.18
C GLY A 10 1.88 17.73 -8.08
N SER A 11 1.66 19.03 -8.27
CA SER A 11 0.89 19.86 -7.35
C SER A 11 -0.62 19.54 -7.42
N HIS A 12 -1.38 20.06 -6.47
CA HIS A 12 -2.83 19.87 -6.43
C HIS A 12 -3.55 21.21 -6.49
N GLN A 13 -4.55 21.32 -7.36
CA GLN A 13 -5.49 22.44 -7.39
C GLN A 13 -6.79 22.02 -6.71
N CYS A 14 -7.23 22.81 -5.74
CA CYS A 14 -8.55 22.64 -5.12
C CYS A 14 -9.43 23.84 -5.46
N ALA A 15 -10.71 23.57 -5.79
CA ALA A 15 -11.68 24.62 -6.11
C ALA A 15 -12.21 25.37 -4.88
N SER A 16 -11.87 24.92 -3.67
CA SER A 16 -12.30 25.50 -2.39
C SER A 16 -11.22 25.37 -1.32
N GLU A 17 -11.33 26.14 -0.24
CA GLU A 17 -10.44 26.01 0.92
C GLU A 17 -10.62 24.65 1.60
N LEU A 18 -9.51 24.00 1.93
CA LEU A 18 -9.49 22.74 2.67
C LEU A 18 -9.43 23.03 4.17
N PRO A 19 -10.03 22.17 5.03
CA PRO A 19 -9.83 22.26 6.46
C PRO A 19 -8.33 22.10 6.80
N ALA A 20 -7.93 22.65 7.95
CA ALA A 20 -6.55 22.51 8.43
C ALA A 20 -6.18 21.02 8.60
N PRO A 21 -4.99 20.60 8.17
CA PRO A 21 -4.55 19.23 8.35
C PRO A 21 -4.38 18.90 9.84
N VAL A 22 -4.67 17.65 10.19
CA VAL A 22 -4.38 17.09 11.51
C VAL A 22 -3.38 15.95 11.35
N GLU A 23 -2.56 15.73 12.38
CA GLU A 23 -1.60 14.63 12.39
C GLU A 23 -2.28 13.32 12.83
N ALA A 24 -1.89 12.21 12.19
CA ALA A 24 -2.34 10.87 12.54
C ALA A 24 -1.20 9.86 12.35
N VAL A 25 -1.18 8.80 13.16
CA VAL A 25 -0.23 7.68 13.03
C VAL A 25 -0.95 6.44 12.53
N LYS A 26 -0.27 5.64 11.69
CA LYS A 26 -0.79 4.33 11.27
C LYS A 26 -0.80 3.39 12.48
N LYS A 27 -1.90 2.66 12.70
CA LYS A 27 -1.96 1.64 13.75
C LYS A 27 -0.92 0.53 13.49
N PRO A 28 -0.19 0.03 14.51
CA PRO A 28 0.81 -1.03 14.34
C PRO A 28 0.12 -2.40 14.25
N ILE A 29 -0.50 -2.67 13.10
CA ILE A 29 -1.23 -3.91 12.84
C ILE A 29 -0.31 -4.87 12.09
N PRO A 30 0.02 -6.05 12.64
CA PRO A 30 0.74 -7.09 11.90
C PRO A 30 -0.05 -7.51 10.67
N LEU A 31 0.63 -7.61 9.52
CA LEU A 31 0.03 -8.02 8.26
C LEU A 31 0.57 -9.39 7.85
N LYS A 32 -0.27 -10.19 7.20
CA LYS A 32 0.19 -11.44 6.57
C LYS A 32 0.90 -11.07 5.28
N VAL A 33 2.15 -11.52 5.14
CA VAL A 33 3.01 -11.20 4.01
C VAL A 33 3.66 -12.47 3.46
N ARG A 34 3.83 -12.54 2.14
CA ARG A 34 4.50 -13.65 1.46
C ARG A 34 5.53 -13.10 0.51
N ARG A 35 6.80 -13.49 0.66
CA ARG A 35 7.82 -13.18 -0.33
C ARG A 35 7.67 -14.11 -1.51
N MET A 36 7.41 -13.56 -2.69
CA MET A 36 7.08 -14.34 -3.87
C MET A 36 8.37 -14.76 -4.61
N PRO A 37 8.57 -16.04 -4.94
CA PRO A 37 9.80 -16.51 -5.58
C PRO A 37 9.85 -16.21 -7.08
N GLU A 38 8.70 -15.95 -7.71
CA GLU A 38 8.54 -15.74 -9.14
C GLU A 38 7.66 -14.51 -9.40
N ALA A 39 7.65 -14.02 -10.65
CA ALA A 39 6.72 -12.97 -11.04
C ALA A 39 5.26 -13.46 -10.90
N PHE A 40 4.38 -12.57 -10.46
CA PHE A 40 2.99 -12.91 -10.16
C PHE A 40 2.05 -11.79 -10.56
N VAL A 41 0.77 -12.14 -10.69
CA VAL A 41 -0.31 -11.19 -10.94
C VAL A 41 -1.37 -11.41 -9.88
N VAL A 42 -1.84 -10.33 -9.27
CA VAL A 42 -2.91 -10.35 -8.27
C VAL A 42 -4.04 -9.43 -8.72
N GLU A 43 -5.27 -9.88 -8.52
CA GLU A 43 -6.46 -9.07 -8.75
C GLU A 43 -6.74 -8.23 -7.49
N THR A 44 -6.74 -6.92 -7.67
CA THR A 44 -6.95 -5.92 -6.60
C THR A 44 -8.23 -5.13 -6.86
N MET A 45 -8.65 -4.29 -5.93
CA MET A 45 -9.82 -3.42 -6.12
C MET A 45 -9.62 -2.41 -7.25
N GLU A 46 -8.37 -2.06 -7.52
CA GLU A 46 -7.93 -1.15 -8.58
C GLU A 46 -7.65 -1.88 -9.92
N GLY A 47 -7.85 -3.20 -9.95
CA GLY A 47 -7.63 -4.07 -11.11
C GLY A 47 -6.44 -5.00 -10.97
N ARG A 48 -5.96 -5.56 -12.08
CA ARG A 48 -4.85 -6.52 -12.07
C ARG A 48 -3.52 -5.80 -11.89
N MET A 49 -2.82 -6.14 -10.81
CA MET A 49 -1.47 -5.64 -10.51
C MET A 49 -0.44 -6.76 -10.70
N GLN A 50 0.77 -6.38 -11.11
CA GLN A 50 1.88 -7.32 -11.33
C GLN A 50 2.97 -7.09 -10.29
N GLY A 51 3.56 -8.17 -9.81
CA GLY A 51 4.76 -8.18 -8.97
C GLY A 51 5.86 -9.02 -9.60
N LYS A 52 7.10 -8.74 -9.23
CA LYS A 52 8.29 -9.46 -9.70
C LYS A 52 8.69 -10.54 -8.70
N ALA A 53 9.58 -11.43 -9.14
CA ALA A 53 10.28 -12.33 -8.23
C ALA A 53 11.02 -11.52 -7.16
N GLY A 54 10.83 -11.88 -5.89
CA GLY A 54 11.42 -11.21 -4.74
C GLY A 54 10.51 -10.17 -4.07
N ASP A 55 9.47 -9.70 -4.75
CA ASP A 55 8.47 -8.79 -4.18
C ASP A 55 7.57 -9.50 -3.16
N TRP A 56 6.89 -8.71 -2.35
CA TRP A 56 5.98 -9.20 -1.32
C TRP A 56 4.53 -9.15 -1.80
N LEU A 57 3.78 -10.22 -1.58
CA LEU A 57 2.32 -10.21 -1.62
C LEU A 57 1.82 -9.93 -0.20
N ILE A 58 1.18 -8.79 -0.01
CA ILE A 58 0.61 -8.36 1.29
C ILE A 58 -0.88 -8.67 1.29
N THR A 59 -1.38 -9.24 2.38
CA THR A 59 -2.81 -9.30 2.69
C THR A 59 -3.13 -8.19 3.68
N GLY A 60 -3.98 -7.25 3.25
CA GLY A 60 -4.47 -6.16 4.07
C GLY A 60 -5.54 -6.59 5.08
N ILE A 61 -6.12 -5.61 5.76
CA ILE A 61 -6.95 -5.85 6.96
C ILE A 61 -8.28 -6.49 6.59
N ASP A 62 -8.83 -6.13 5.43
CA ASP A 62 -10.12 -6.63 4.94
C ASP A 62 -9.93 -7.83 4.00
N GLY A 63 -8.72 -8.39 3.94
CA GLY A 63 -8.37 -9.55 3.12
C GLY A 63 -7.98 -9.20 1.68
N GLU A 64 -7.92 -7.91 1.33
CA GLU A 64 -7.41 -7.44 0.06
C GLU A 64 -5.95 -7.84 -0.13
N MET A 65 -5.56 -8.18 -1.36
CA MET A 65 -4.19 -8.58 -1.68
C MET A 65 -3.57 -7.60 -2.66
N TYR A 66 -2.32 -7.20 -2.44
CA TYR A 66 -1.60 -6.32 -3.34
C TYR A 66 -0.09 -6.63 -3.35
N PRO A 67 0.60 -6.39 -4.48
CA PRO A 67 2.04 -6.54 -4.56
C PRO A 67 2.72 -5.34 -3.91
N CYS A 68 3.86 -5.58 -3.28
CA CYS A 68 4.72 -4.57 -2.69
C CYS A 68 6.17 -4.84 -3.10
N ASP A 69 6.77 -3.87 -3.78
CA ASP A 69 8.17 -3.93 -4.20
C ASP A 69 9.09 -4.20 -3.00
N ALA A 70 10.09 -5.06 -3.18
CA ALA A 70 10.98 -5.49 -2.10
C ALA A 70 11.70 -4.31 -1.38
N ASP A 71 12.12 -3.27 -2.12
CA ASP A 71 12.81 -2.12 -1.55
C ASP A 71 11.84 -1.19 -0.83
N ILE A 72 10.60 -1.09 -1.31
CA ILE A 72 9.52 -0.38 -0.60
C ILE A 72 9.20 -1.11 0.70
N PHE A 73 9.09 -2.44 0.65
CA PHE A 73 8.78 -3.25 1.81
C PHE A 73 9.83 -3.07 2.91
N ALA A 74 11.11 -3.23 2.58
CA ALA A 74 12.22 -3.12 3.52
C ALA A 74 12.34 -1.74 4.20
N ARG A 75 11.86 -0.68 3.56
CA ARG A 75 11.84 0.68 4.12
C ARG A 75 10.60 0.99 4.96
N SER A 76 9.53 0.21 4.80
CA SER A 76 8.21 0.53 5.35
C SER A 76 7.69 -0.49 6.36
N TYR A 77 8.28 -1.69 6.39
CA TYR A 77 7.84 -2.81 7.21
C TYR A 77 9.02 -3.53 7.85
N GLU A 78 8.78 -4.05 9.04
CA GLU A 78 9.67 -4.96 9.74
C GLU A 78 8.97 -6.31 9.90
N LEU A 79 9.72 -7.40 9.70
CA LEU A 79 9.20 -8.72 9.99
C LEU A 79 9.16 -8.89 11.51
N VAL A 80 8.02 -9.35 12.01
CA VAL A 80 7.83 -9.71 13.42
C VAL A 80 7.72 -11.22 13.52
N ASP A 81 8.25 -11.79 14.60
CA ASP A 81 8.08 -13.21 14.90
C ASP A 81 6.59 -13.48 15.21
N GLY A 82 5.87 -14.05 14.25
CA GLY A 82 4.49 -14.48 14.44
C GLY A 82 4.47 -15.92 14.94
N GLU A 83 3.82 -16.17 16.08
CA GLU A 83 3.49 -17.52 16.54
C GLU A 83 2.75 -18.29 15.43
N SER A 84 3.28 -19.46 15.07
CA SER A 84 2.57 -20.45 14.27
C SER A 84 1.35 -20.89 15.07
N ASP A 85 0.16 -20.66 14.52
CA ASP A 85 -1.05 -21.37 14.96
C ASP A 85 -0.88 -22.88 14.73
#